data_AF-A0A975LZP6-F1
#
_entry.id   AF-A0A975LZP6-F1
#
_cell.length_a   1.000
_cell.length_b   1.000
_cell.length_c   1.000
_cell.angle_alpha   90.00
_cell.angle_beta   90.00
_cell.angle_gamma   90.00
#
_symmetry.space_group_name_H-M   'P 1'
#
loop_
_entity.id
_entity.type
_entity.pdbx_description
1 polymer ?
#
loop_
_entity_poly.entity_id
_entity_poly.type
_entity_poly.pdbx_seq_one_letter_code
_entity_poly.pdbx_strand_id
1 'polypeptide(L)' 'MSRKGTPTDNPVLESLNGWIKDELRLDFNLKQTNDVYRCIHDYVKYYNHIRRAWSLHYKSPVQYRTELSFN' A
#
# COMPACT_ATOMS: atom_id res chain seq x y z
N MET A 1 5.31 -9.72 12.66
CA MET A 1 4.82 -10.70 13.65
C MET A 1 3.56 -10.13 14.27
N SER A 2 2.46 -10.89 14.26
CA SER A 2 1.19 -10.44 14.87
C SER A 2 1.33 -10.09 16.33
N ARG A 3 0.52 -9.13 16.79
CA ARG A 3 0.35 -8.85 18.22
C ARG A 3 -0.29 -10.08 18.87
N LYS A 4 0.21 -10.47 20.06
CA LYS A 4 -0.31 -11.63 20.81
C LYS A 4 -1.83 -11.54 20.92
N GLY A 5 -2.55 -12.56 20.44
CA GLY A 5 -4.01 -12.63 20.46
C GLY A 5 -4.74 -12.19 19.18
N THR A 6 -4.03 -11.77 18.11
CA THR A 6 -4.66 -11.40 16.81
C THR A 6 -4.11 -12.23 15.66
N PRO A 7 -4.39 -13.56 15.58
CA PRO A 7 -3.84 -14.42 14.54
C PRO A 7 -4.33 -14.06 13.12
N THR A 8 -5.47 -13.37 13.01
CA THR A 8 -6.09 -13.00 11.72
C THR A 8 -5.41 -11.81 11.03
N ASP A 9 -4.70 -10.96 11.77
CA ASP A 9 -4.06 -9.76 11.21
C ASP A 9 -2.78 -10.10 10.44
N ASN A 10 -2.03 -11.10 10.91
CA ASN A 10 -0.78 -11.54 10.31
C ASN A 10 -0.92 -11.93 8.82
N PRO A 11 -1.86 -12.83 8.42
CA PRO A 11 -1.99 -13.20 7.01
C PRO A 11 -2.37 -12.03 6.11
N VAL A 12 -3.14 -11.05 6.60
CA VAL A 12 -3.51 -9.85 5.85
C VAL A 12 -2.28 -8.97 5.62
N LEU A 13 -1.51 -8.71 6.68
CA LEU A 13 -0.29 -7.91 6.61
C LEU A 13 0.79 -8.58 5.74
N GLU A 14 0.93 -9.91 5.81
CA GLU A 14 1.88 -10.64 4.98
C GLU A 14 1.50 -10.59 3.50
N SER A 15 0.21 -10.76 3.19
CA SER A 15 -0.30 -10.64 1.82
C SER A 15 -0.07 -9.23 1.26
N LEU A 16 -0.36 -8.20 2.06
CA LEU A 16 -0.12 -6.80 1.69
C LEU A 16 1.37 -6.53 1.40
N ASN A 17 2.26 -6.99 2.27
CA ASN A 17 3.70 -6.84 2.08
C ASN A 17 4.19 -7.60 0.84
N GLY A 18 3.59 -8.76 0.53
CA GLY A 18 3.84 -9.48 -0.72
C GLY A 18 3.51 -8.64 -1.95
N TRP A 19 2.31 -8.06 -1.98
CA TRP A 19 1.86 -7.20 -3.09
C TRP A 19 2.73 -5.95 -3.25
N ILE A 20 3.04 -5.25 -2.16
CA ILE A 20 3.90 -4.05 -2.20
C ILE A 20 5.25 -4.38 -2.85
N LYS A 21 5.85 -5.50 -2.45
CA LYS A 21 7.14 -5.93 -2.99
C LYS A 21 7.07 -6.35 -4.44
N ASP A 22 5.94 -6.88 -4.90
CA ASP A 22 5.75 -7.26 -6.30
C ASP A 22 5.58 -6.02 -7.17
N GLU A 23 4.72 -5.09 -6.76
CA GLU A 23 4.49 -3.82 -7.46
C GLU A 23 5.74 -2.94 -7.52
N LEU A 24 6.50 -2.87 -6.42
CA LEU A 24 7.78 -2.16 -6.42
C LEU A 24 8.75 -2.73 -7.47
N ARG A 25 8.75 -4.06 -7.66
CA ARG A 25 9.63 -4.72 -8.62
C ARG A 25 9.15 -4.57 -10.07
N LEU A 26 7.85 -4.69 -10.30
CA LEU A 26 7.27 -4.68 -11.65
C LEU A 26 7.04 -3.26 -12.18
N ASP A 27 6.50 -2.37 -11.35
CA ASP A 27 5.99 -1.06 -11.78
C ASP A 27 6.93 0.10 -11.42
N PHE A 28 7.64 0.00 -10.29
CA PHE A 28 8.55 1.06 -9.81
C PHE A 28 10.04 0.78 -10.08
N ASN A 29 10.31 -0.27 -10.85
CA ASN A 29 11.65 -0.66 -11.30
C ASN A 29 12.70 -0.73 -10.16
N LEU A 30 12.29 -1.23 -9.00
CA LEU A 30 13.13 -1.33 -7.80
C LEU A 30 14.48 -2.04 -8.05
N LYS A 31 14.55 -2.95 -9.03
CA LYS A 31 15.80 -3.65 -9.36
C LYS A 31 16.86 -2.77 -10.02
N GLN A 32 16.47 -1.71 -10.69
CA GLN A 32 17.36 -0.86 -11.49
C GLN A 32 17.51 0.56 -10.89
N THR A 33 16.81 0.87 -9.79
CA THR A 33 16.95 2.17 -9.14
C THR A 33 18.29 2.27 -8.40
N ASN A 34 18.99 3.39 -8.58
CA ASN A 34 20.14 3.76 -7.75
C ASN A 34 19.71 4.33 -6.38
N ASP A 35 18.45 4.76 -6.25
CA ASP A 35 17.91 5.34 -5.01
C ASP A 35 16.65 4.59 -4.57
N VAL A 36 16.85 3.67 -3.63
CA VAL A 36 15.79 2.83 -3.09
C VAL A 36 14.82 3.63 -2.21
N TYR A 37 15.34 4.59 -1.44
CA TYR A 37 14.50 5.41 -0.56
C TYR A 37 13.53 6.27 -1.35
N ARG A 38 14.01 6.87 -2.45
CA ARG A 38 13.16 7.65 -3.35
C ARG A 38 12.09 6.77 -4.00
N CYS A 39 12.46 5.59 -4.47
CA CYS A 39 11.52 4.62 -5.07
C CYS A 39 10.41 4.24 -4.09
N ILE A 40 10.76 3.92 -2.84
CA ILE A 40 9.77 3.61 -1.78
C ILE A 40 8.88 4.82 -1.49
N HIS A 41 9.45 6.02 -1.38
CA HIS A 41 8.67 7.23 -1.12
C HIS A 41 7.67 7.52 -2.25
N ASP A 42 8.07 7.32 -3.51
CA ASP A 42 7.20 7.48 -4.66
C ASP A 42 6.06 6.45 -4.66
N TYR A 43 6.38 5.19 -4.37
CA TYR A 43 5.38 4.13 -4.19
C TYR A 43 4.37 4.46 -3.08
N VAL A 44 4.83 4.94 -1.92
CA VAL A 44 3.95 5.32 -0.81
C VAL A 44 3.03 6.47 -1.22
N LYS A 45 3.52 7.45 -1.97
CA LYS A 45 2.70 8.54 -2.49
C LYS A 45 1.66 8.02 -3.49
N TYR A 46 2.07 7.17 -4.42
CA TYR A 46 1.18 6.52 -5.38
C TYR A 46 0.09 5.72 -4.67
N TYR A 47 0.46 4.85 -3.74
CA TYR A 47 -0.46 3.99 -3.01
C TYR A 47 -1.52 4.81 -2.26
N ASN A 48 -1.12 5.86 -1.56
CA ASN A 48 -2.03 6.63 -0.72
C ASN A 48 -2.93 7.60 -1.50
N HIS A 49 -2.42 8.22 -2.57
CA HIS A 49 -3.11 9.32 -3.25
C HIS A 49 -3.68 8.94 -4.61
N ILE A 50 -3.11 7.95 -5.30
CA ILE A 50 -3.41 7.67 -6.71
C ILE A 50 -4.06 6.30 -6.88
N ARG A 51 -3.61 5.28 -6.14
CA ARG A 51 -4.10 3.90 -6.26
C ARG A 51 -5.59 3.84 -5.95
N ARG A 52 -6.39 3.54 -6.96
CA ARG A 52 -7.83 3.31 -6.81
C ARG A 52 -8.09 1.86 -6.43
N ALA A 53 -9.00 1.62 -5.50
CA ALA A 53 -9.39 0.28 -5.10
C ALA A 53 -10.90 0.08 -5.26
N TRP A 54 -11.31 -1.06 -5.83
CA TRP A 54 -12.73 -1.43 -5.96
C TRP A 54 -13.45 -1.41 -4.61
N SER A 55 -12.82 -2.00 -3.59
CA SER A 55 -13.34 -2.03 -2.21
C SER A 55 -13.56 -0.63 -1.62
N LEU A 56 -12.87 0.39 -2.14
CA LEU A 56 -12.99 1.78 -1.73
C LEU A 56 -13.86 2.61 -2.69
N HIS A 57 -14.78 1.96 -3.42
CA HIS A 57 -15.61 2.62 -4.45
C HIS A 57 -14.76 3.37 -5.50
N TYR A 58 -13.64 2.77 -5.90
CA TYR A 58 -12.66 3.35 -6.82
C TYR A 58 -11.99 4.65 -6.37
N LYS A 59 -12.00 4.94 -5.06
CA LYS A 59 -11.29 6.07 -4.46
C LYS A 59 -9.88 5.66 -4.06
N SER A 60 -9.01 6.66 -3.89
CA SER A 60 -7.71 6.44 -3.25
C SER A 60 -7.86 6.29 -1.72
N PRO A 61 -6.91 5.64 -1.03
CA PRO A 61 -6.98 5.49 0.43
C PRO A 61 -7.17 6.81 1.18
N VAL A 62 -6.44 7.86 0.78
CA VAL A 62 -6.58 9.19 1.40
C VAL A 62 -7.95 9.77 1.11
N GLN A 63 -8.42 9.72 -0.14
CA GLN A 63 -9.73 10.23 -0.50
C GLN A 63 -10.85 9.53 0.30
N TYR A 64 -10.82 8.20 0.35
CA TYR A 64 -11.77 7.41 1.11
C TYR A 64 -11.78 7.78 2.60
N ARG A 65 -10.59 7.94 3.21
CA ARG A 65 -10.46 8.36 4.61
C ARG A 65 -11.01 9.76 4.86
N THR A 66 -10.74 10.70 3.97
CA THR A 66 -11.24 12.07 4.07
C THR A 66 -12.76 12.09 4.00
N GLU A 67 -13.37 11.39 3.04
CA GLU A 67 -14.84 11.30 2.91
C GLU A 67 -15.51 10.58 4.09
N LEU A 68 -14.88 9.54 4.65
CA LEU A 68 -15.34 8.87 5.87
C LEU A 68 -15.32 9.78 7.10
N SER A 69 -14.40 10.75 7.16
CA SER A 69 -14.27 11.62 8.35
C SER A 69 -15.35 12.70 8.43
N PHE A 70 -16.11 12.90 7.35
CA PHE A 70 -17.21 13.88 7.27
C PHE A 70 -18.59 13.24 7.42
N ASN A 71 -18.65 11.97 7.84
CA ASN A 71 -19.86 11.15 7.97
C ASN A 71 -19.98 10.62 9.40
#